data_AF-A0A7C5U6X6-F1
#
_entry.id   AF-A0A7C5U6X6-F1
#
_cell.length_a   1.000
_cell.length_b   1.000
_cell.length_c   1.000
_cell.angle_alpha   90.00
_cell.angle_beta   90.00
_cell.angle_gamma   90.00
#
_symmetry.space_group_name_H-M   'P 1'
#
loop_
_entity.id
_entity.type
_entity.pdbx_description
1 polymer ?
#
loop_
_entity_poly.entity_id
_entity_poly.type
_entity_poly.pdbx_seq_one_letter_code
_entity_poly.pdbx_strand_id
1 'polypeptide(L)'
;DIFSSMLSRRNFVLQYMVNLVRRYVEYLHNELGFKFIVVDEPILSVIVGSNKILFGYTAEDIINVFDTVLSGIDFAGVHVCGLIPPILKDILLNTRYVKILDHEFKDIPRNIEVYSFNELERCDKFISFGCVSSKNPSIESENDIAKLITIGVERFGNRLIMVKPDCGFRGLLGYFKNPEDAYRVSIEKLKRIVNVAKKFRKNSL
;
A
#
# COMPACT_ATOMS: atom_id res chain seq x y z
N ASP A 1 8.12 22.92 -1.94
CA ASP A 1 9.30 22.55 -1.15
C ASP A 1 8.83 21.68 0.02
N ILE A 2 9.44 20.51 0.23
CA ILE A 2 9.05 19.58 1.31
C ILE A 2 9.48 20.10 2.68
N PHE A 3 10.52 20.93 2.75
CA PHE A 3 11.03 21.49 4.01
C PHE A 3 10.10 22.56 4.61
N SER A 4 9.29 23.22 3.79
CA SER A 4 8.25 24.14 4.24
C SER A 4 6.89 23.47 4.49
N SER A 5 6.78 22.15 4.29
CA SER A 5 5.53 21.42 4.51
C SER A 5 5.23 21.23 6.00
N MET A 6 4.00 20.82 6.32
CA MET A 6 3.62 20.47 7.70
C MET A 6 4.47 19.34 8.30
N LEU A 7 5.11 18.50 7.47
CA LEU A 7 5.96 17.42 7.96
C LEU A 7 7.16 17.93 8.76
N SER A 8 7.67 19.13 8.47
CA SER A 8 8.74 19.74 9.27
C SER A 8 8.27 20.22 10.65
N ARG A 9 6.96 20.31 10.88
CA ARG A 9 6.35 20.65 12.18
C ARG A 9 6.03 19.39 12.98
N ARG A 10 7.07 18.63 13.38
CA ARG A 10 6.96 17.32 14.04
C ARG A 10 5.91 17.26 15.16
N ASN A 11 5.92 18.20 16.10
CA ASN A 11 4.96 18.21 17.22
C ASN A 11 3.51 18.39 16.74
N PHE A 12 3.29 19.23 15.71
CA PHE A 12 1.96 19.41 15.14
C PHE A 12 1.47 18.12 14.49
N VAL A 13 2.32 17.42 13.74
CA VAL A 13 1.96 16.14 13.12
C VAL A 13 1.64 15.10 14.20
N LEU A 14 2.57 14.86 15.12
CA LEU A 14 2.44 13.80 16.13
C LEU A 14 1.30 14.04 17.12
N GLN A 15 1.00 15.30 17.47
CA GLN A 15 -0.03 15.60 18.49
C GLN A 15 -1.39 15.94 17.88
N TYR A 16 -1.44 16.64 16.75
CA TYR A 16 -2.69 17.10 16.17
C TYR A 16 -3.16 16.21 15.03
N MET A 17 -2.32 15.98 14.02
CA MET A 17 -2.73 15.24 12.82
C MET A 17 -3.04 13.78 13.13
N VAL A 18 -2.23 13.12 13.95
CA VAL A 18 -2.48 11.74 14.41
C VAL A 18 -3.86 11.62 15.05
N ASN A 19 -4.19 12.52 15.98
CA ASN A 19 -5.47 12.52 16.68
C ASN A 19 -6.65 12.81 15.75
N LEU A 20 -6.46 13.71 14.78
CA LEU A 20 -7.47 14.00 13.76
C LEU A 20 -7.76 12.77 12.90
N VAL A 21 -6.73 12.12 12.37
CA VAL A 21 -6.87 10.91 11.54
C VAL A 21 -7.48 9.77 12.35
N ARG A 22 -7.05 9.57 13.60
CA ARG A 22 -7.62 8.57 14.51
C ARG A 22 -9.13 8.74 14.65
N ARG A 23 -9.64 9.96 14.83
CA ARG A 23 -11.10 10.21 14.92
C ARG A 23 -11.85 9.79 13.66
N TYR A 24 -11.27 10.00 12.48
CA TYR A 24 -11.86 9.50 11.23
C TYR A 24 -11.85 7.97 11.19
N VAL A 25 -10.75 7.32 11.58
CA VAL A 25 -10.67 5.85 11.64
C VAL A 25 -11.71 5.28 12.61
N GLU A 26 -11.84 5.87 13.80
CA GLU A 26 -12.86 5.48 14.79
C GLU A 26 -14.28 5.65 14.24
N TYR A 27 -14.57 6.77 13.57
CA TYR A 27 -15.86 6.99 12.94
C TYR A 27 -16.15 5.96 11.83
N LEU A 28 -15.19 5.72 10.94
CA LEU A 28 -15.32 4.70 9.88
C LEU A 28 -15.57 3.31 10.47
N HIS A 29 -14.86 2.96 11.55
CA HIS A 29 -14.96 1.62 12.13
C HIS A 29 -16.20 1.43 12.99
N ASN A 30 -16.43 2.31 13.96
CA ASN A 30 -17.42 2.15 15.00
C ASN A 30 -18.81 2.57 14.54
N GLU A 31 -18.91 3.71 13.84
CA GLU A 31 -20.19 4.29 13.43
C GLU A 31 -20.64 3.74 12.08
N LEU A 32 -19.73 3.61 11.11
CA LEU A 32 -20.06 3.13 9.76
C LEU A 32 -19.79 1.63 9.55
N GLY A 33 -19.13 0.96 10.50
CA GLY A 33 -18.94 -0.49 10.47
C GLY A 33 -17.87 -0.99 9.50
N PHE A 34 -17.00 -0.12 8.95
CA PHE A 34 -15.93 -0.55 8.04
C PHE A 34 -14.94 -1.47 8.76
N LYS A 35 -14.72 -2.66 8.19
CA LYS A 35 -13.84 -3.70 8.78
C LYS A 35 -12.43 -3.72 8.19
N PHE A 36 -12.24 -3.09 7.04
CA PHE A 36 -10.93 -2.93 6.42
C PHE A 36 -10.66 -1.46 6.16
N ILE A 37 -9.62 -0.92 6.79
CA ILE A 37 -9.22 0.49 6.68
C ILE A 37 -7.77 0.53 6.24
N VAL A 38 -7.49 1.29 5.18
CA VAL A 38 -6.12 1.50 4.67
C VAL A 38 -5.77 2.98 4.85
N VAL A 39 -4.61 3.25 5.43
CA VAL A 39 -4.06 4.61 5.54
C VAL A 39 -3.04 4.79 4.43
N ASP A 40 -3.27 5.79 3.57
CA ASP A 40 -2.36 6.11 2.47
C ASP A 40 -1.28 7.06 2.95
N GLU A 41 -0.01 6.61 2.89
CA GLU A 41 1.16 7.40 3.28
C GLU A 41 2.21 7.43 2.16
N PRO A 42 1.88 8.01 0.99
CA PRO A 42 2.78 8.03 -0.17
C PRO A 42 4.09 8.77 0.08
N ILE A 43 4.16 9.58 1.14
CA ILE A 43 5.35 10.37 1.48
C ILE A 43 6.39 9.59 2.29
N LEU A 44 6.02 8.44 2.89
CA LEU A 44 6.94 7.68 3.74
C LEU A 44 8.16 7.15 3.00
N SER A 45 8.00 6.69 1.76
CA SER A 45 9.13 6.27 0.91
C SER A 45 10.07 7.41 0.52
N VAL A 46 9.66 8.66 0.72
CA VAL A 46 10.47 9.86 0.48
C VAL A 46 11.18 10.32 1.75
N ILE A 47 10.49 10.32 2.89
CA ILE A 47 11.07 10.83 4.15
C ILE A 47 11.84 9.79 4.94
N VAL A 48 11.59 8.50 4.69
CA VAL A 48 12.36 7.38 5.24
C VAL A 48 13.27 6.86 4.14
N GLY A 49 14.52 7.32 4.11
CA GLY A 49 15.53 6.81 3.19
C GLY A 49 16.19 5.52 3.70
N SER A 50 17.19 5.03 2.97
CA SER A 50 17.91 3.80 3.37
C SER A 50 18.73 3.94 4.65
N ASN A 51 19.15 5.17 5.01
CA ASN A 51 20.06 5.43 6.14
C ASN A 51 19.58 6.53 7.09
N LYS A 52 18.52 7.28 6.75
CA LYS A 52 18.08 8.45 7.51
C LYS A 52 16.59 8.68 7.36
N ILE A 53 15.99 9.17 8.44
CA ILE A 53 14.62 9.68 8.48
C ILE A 53 14.69 11.22 8.54
N LEU A 54 13.93 11.90 7.68
CA LEU A 54 13.90 13.36 7.61
C LEU A 54 13.11 13.99 8.76
N PHE A 55 13.25 15.31 8.91
CA PHE A 55 12.48 16.15 9.84
C PHE A 55 12.56 15.78 11.33
N GLY A 56 13.57 14.98 11.71
CA GLY A 56 13.78 14.56 13.09
C GLY A 56 12.75 13.54 13.58
N TYR A 57 11.97 12.91 12.68
CA TYR A 57 11.21 11.73 13.05
C TYR A 57 12.15 10.56 13.31
N THR A 58 11.71 9.68 14.21
CA THR A 58 12.35 8.40 14.48
C THR A 58 11.51 7.26 13.93
N ALA A 59 12.09 6.07 13.83
CA ALA A 59 11.33 4.86 13.49
C ALA A 59 10.18 4.64 14.48
N GLU A 60 10.47 4.85 15.76
CA GLU A 60 9.51 4.73 16.86
C GLU A 60 8.36 5.74 16.77
N ASP A 61 8.62 6.97 16.32
CA ASP A 61 7.54 7.94 16.07
C ASP A 61 6.56 7.41 15.01
N ILE A 62 7.07 6.86 13.91
CA ILE A 62 6.25 6.39 12.80
C ILE A 62 5.46 5.13 13.21
N ILE A 63 6.10 4.21 13.95
CA ILE A 63 5.42 3.03 14.52
C ILE A 63 4.28 3.48 15.42
N ASN A 64 4.55 4.38 16.36
CA ASN A 64 3.54 4.89 17.30
C ASN A 64 2.42 5.67 16.60
N VAL A 65 2.70 6.37 15.50
CA VAL A 65 1.67 7.02 14.67
C VAL A 65 0.69 5.98 14.14
N PHE A 66 1.19 4.93 13.46
CA PHE A 66 0.32 3.88 12.92
C PHE A 66 -0.44 3.15 14.02
N ASP A 67 0.24 2.80 15.10
CA ASP A 67 -0.38 2.07 16.19
C ASP A 67 -1.43 2.92 16.92
N THR A 68 -1.22 4.23 17.03
CA THR A 68 -2.22 5.15 17.56
C THR A 68 -3.38 5.33 16.60
N VAL A 69 -3.15 5.51 15.31
CA VAL A 69 -4.24 5.73 14.33
C VAL A 69 -5.12 4.48 14.19
N LEU A 70 -4.52 3.29 14.20
CA LEU A 70 -5.18 2.03 13.87
C LEU A 70 -5.48 1.15 15.09
N SER A 71 -5.21 1.61 16.32
CA SER A 71 -5.50 0.83 17.52
C SER A 71 -6.97 0.43 17.60
N GLY A 72 -7.21 -0.87 17.76
CA GLY A 72 -8.54 -1.48 17.82
C GLY A 72 -9.11 -1.90 16.47
N ILE A 73 -8.40 -1.67 15.36
CA ILE A 73 -8.80 -2.14 14.04
C ILE A 73 -8.11 -3.49 13.77
N ASP A 74 -8.90 -4.57 13.69
CA ASP A 74 -8.36 -5.94 13.50
C ASP A 74 -7.66 -6.11 12.15
N PHE A 75 -8.20 -5.46 11.11
CA PHE A 75 -7.72 -5.60 9.75
C PHE A 75 -7.48 -4.22 9.14
N ALA A 76 -6.27 -3.70 9.33
CA ALA A 76 -5.86 -2.42 8.77
C ALA A 76 -4.64 -2.56 7.86
N GLY A 77 -4.53 -1.65 6.91
CA GLY A 77 -3.42 -1.59 5.97
C GLY A 77 -2.76 -0.22 5.90
N VAL A 78 -1.60 -0.21 5.28
CA VAL A 78 -0.92 1.01 4.85
C VAL A 78 -0.58 0.89 3.38
N HIS A 79 -0.95 1.89 2.60
CA HIS A 79 -0.47 2.04 1.23
C HIS A 79 0.73 2.97 1.21
N VAL A 80 1.87 2.48 0.72
CA VAL A 80 3.05 3.32 0.47
C VAL A 80 3.46 3.19 -0.98
N CYS A 81 3.41 4.32 -1.69
CA CYS A 81 3.89 4.44 -3.06
C CYS A 81 5.42 4.37 -3.12
N GLY A 82 5.97 4.01 -4.28
CA GLY A 82 7.42 4.04 -4.50
C GLY A 82 8.18 2.79 -4.03
N LEU A 83 9.50 2.87 -4.17
CA LEU A 83 10.42 1.83 -3.68
C LEU A 83 10.42 1.85 -2.15
N ILE A 84 10.31 0.69 -1.51
CA ILE A 84 10.34 0.58 -0.05
C ILE A 84 11.78 0.44 0.45
N PRO A 85 12.33 1.44 1.18
CA PRO A 85 13.70 1.36 1.67
C PRO A 85 13.82 0.40 2.86
N PRO A 86 15.01 -0.15 3.17
CA PRO A 86 15.19 -1.10 4.27
C PRO A 86 14.70 -0.59 5.63
N ILE A 87 14.97 0.67 5.98
CA ILE A 87 14.48 1.26 7.25
C ILE A 87 12.95 1.29 7.28
N LEU A 88 12.31 1.62 6.15
CA LEU A 88 10.86 1.65 6.08
C LEU A 88 10.27 0.24 6.17
N LYS A 89 10.90 -0.76 5.55
CA LYS A 89 10.53 -2.17 5.72
C LYS A 89 10.48 -2.52 7.21
N ASP A 90 11.55 -2.23 7.94
CA ASP A 90 11.66 -2.57 9.36
C ASP A 90 10.62 -1.83 10.21
N ILE A 91 10.37 -0.55 9.93
CA ILE A 91 9.30 0.23 10.57
C ILE A 91 7.94 -0.46 10.36
N LEU A 92 7.58 -0.75 9.10
CA LEU A 92 6.28 -1.32 8.75
C LEU A 92 6.08 -2.72 9.35
N LEU A 93 7.12 -3.56 9.39
CA LEU A 93 7.06 -4.88 10.02
C LEU A 93 6.84 -4.80 11.54
N ASN A 94 7.30 -3.74 12.21
CA ASN A 94 7.20 -3.57 13.66
C ASN A 94 5.93 -2.84 14.13
N THR A 95 5.09 -2.35 13.21
CA THR A 95 3.76 -1.85 13.58
C THR A 95 2.86 -2.99 14.09
N ARG A 96 2.07 -2.74 15.13
CA ARG A 96 1.17 -3.73 15.72
C ARG A 96 -0.13 -3.88 14.95
N TYR A 97 -0.74 -2.76 14.56
CA TYR A 97 -2.10 -2.74 14.00
C TYR A 97 -2.13 -2.71 12.47
N VAL A 98 -1.04 -2.36 11.79
CA VAL A 98 -0.95 -2.57 10.34
C VAL A 98 -0.75 -4.06 10.10
N LYS A 99 -1.72 -4.68 9.44
CA LYS A 99 -1.68 -6.08 9.00
C LYS A 99 -1.39 -6.20 7.52
N ILE A 100 -1.85 -5.23 6.71
CA ILE A 100 -1.74 -5.26 5.25
C ILE A 100 -0.69 -4.26 4.77
N LEU A 101 0.37 -4.76 4.15
CA LEU A 101 1.39 -3.98 3.47
C LEU A 101 1.00 -3.85 2.00
N ASP A 102 0.57 -2.66 1.62
CA ASP A 102 0.03 -2.35 0.29
C ASP A 102 1.06 -1.55 -0.52
N HIS A 103 1.60 -2.18 -1.56
CA HIS A 103 2.72 -1.62 -2.33
C HIS A 103 2.54 -1.76 -3.84
N GLU A 104 3.40 -1.04 -4.58
CA GLU A 104 3.56 -1.13 -6.02
C GLU A 104 4.55 -2.25 -6.36
N PHE A 105 4.16 -3.20 -7.23
CA PHE A 105 5.07 -4.26 -7.70
C PHE A 105 5.15 -4.33 -9.22
N LYS A 106 4.15 -3.83 -9.96
CA LYS A 106 4.19 -3.79 -11.43
C LYS A 106 5.19 -2.76 -11.93
N ASP A 107 5.11 -1.54 -11.43
CA ASP A 107 5.98 -0.43 -11.81
C ASP A 107 7.28 -0.42 -11.00
N ILE A 108 7.32 -1.15 -9.88
CA ILE A 108 8.50 -1.24 -9.00
C ILE A 108 8.79 -2.71 -8.65
N PRO A 109 9.27 -3.53 -9.62
CA PRO A 109 9.52 -4.96 -9.39
C PRO A 109 10.50 -5.26 -8.26
N ARG A 110 11.41 -4.31 -7.94
CA ARG A 110 12.33 -4.43 -6.80
C ARG A 110 11.62 -4.60 -5.46
N ASN A 111 10.38 -4.15 -5.31
CA ASN A 111 9.61 -4.35 -4.09
C ASN A 111 9.30 -5.83 -3.79
N ILE A 112 9.37 -6.73 -4.79
CA ILE A 112 9.18 -8.17 -4.60
C ILE A 112 10.23 -8.76 -3.64
N GLU A 113 11.45 -8.21 -3.65
CA GLU A 113 12.57 -8.68 -2.86
C GLU A 113 12.58 -8.10 -1.43
N VAL A 114 11.82 -7.04 -1.17
CA VAL A 114 11.85 -6.29 0.09
C VAL A 114 11.45 -7.16 1.28
N TYR A 115 10.39 -7.95 1.13
CA TYR A 115 9.89 -8.83 2.19
C TYR A 115 10.15 -10.30 1.83
N SER A 116 10.40 -11.13 2.83
CA SER A 116 10.36 -12.59 2.72
C SER A 116 9.09 -13.17 3.36
N PHE A 117 8.70 -14.37 2.93
CA PHE A 117 7.62 -15.13 3.56
C PHE A 117 7.77 -15.22 5.09
N ASN A 118 8.97 -15.60 5.55
CA ASN A 118 9.26 -15.81 6.98
C ASN A 118 9.14 -14.51 7.79
N GLU A 119 9.55 -13.36 7.24
CA GLU A 119 9.38 -12.07 7.91
C GLU A 119 7.90 -11.70 8.05
N LEU A 120 7.14 -11.85 6.96
CA LEU A 120 5.71 -11.57 6.96
C LEU A 120 4.97 -12.47 7.95
N GLU A 121 5.31 -13.75 7.99
CA GLU A 121 4.73 -14.70 8.93
C GLU A 121 5.07 -14.36 10.38
N ARG A 122 6.35 -14.14 10.69
CA ARG A 122 6.81 -13.81 12.04
C ARG A 122 6.19 -12.51 12.57
N CYS A 123 6.01 -11.51 11.71
CA CYS A 123 5.46 -10.20 12.06
C CYS A 123 3.94 -10.11 11.90
N ASP A 124 3.28 -11.22 11.55
CA ASP A 124 1.84 -11.30 11.25
C ASP A 124 1.37 -10.19 10.29
N LYS A 125 2.02 -10.17 9.13
CA LYS A 125 1.78 -9.24 8.02
C LYS A 125 1.34 -10.00 6.77
N PHE A 126 0.58 -9.31 5.95
CA PHE A 126 0.12 -9.78 4.65
C PHE A 126 0.43 -8.73 3.57
N ILE A 127 0.46 -9.17 2.32
CA ILE A 127 0.72 -8.33 1.15
C ILE A 127 -0.58 -8.09 0.38
N SER A 128 -0.81 -6.82 0.05
CA SER A 128 -1.70 -6.36 -1.02
C SER A 128 -0.85 -6.03 -2.25
N PHE A 129 -0.99 -6.84 -3.29
CA PHE A 129 -0.02 -6.93 -4.39
C PHE A 129 -0.47 -6.16 -5.64
N GLY A 130 0.21 -5.04 -5.93
CA GLY A 130 0.06 -4.24 -7.14
C GLY A 130 0.52 -4.98 -8.41
N CYS A 131 -0.40 -5.36 -9.29
CA CYS A 131 -0.12 -6.19 -10.48
C CYS A 131 -0.39 -5.50 -11.83
N VAL A 132 -0.89 -4.27 -11.82
CA VAL A 132 -1.03 -3.41 -13.01
C VAL A 132 -0.59 -1.99 -12.71
N SER A 133 -0.09 -1.28 -13.72
CA SER A 133 0.35 0.10 -13.57
C SER A 133 -0.85 1.03 -13.48
N SER A 134 -0.78 1.96 -12.53
CA SER A 134 -1.77 3.03 -12.34
C SER A 134 -1.36 4.36 -12.97
N LYS A 135 -0.16 4.43 -13.55
CA LYS A 135 0.38 5.62 -14.24
C LYS A 135 0.66 5.39 -15.72
N ASN A 136 0.46 4.17 -16.23
CA ASN A 136 0.60 3.88 -17.66
C ASN A 136 -0.79 3.58 -18.29
N PRO A 137 -1.21 4.31 -19.33
CA PRO A 137 -2.50 4.08 -20.00
C PRO A 137 -2.55 2.76 -20.80
N SER A 138 -1.41 2.14 -21.11
CA SER A 138 -1.38 0.84 -21.75
C SER A 138 -1.98 -0.23 -20.85
N ILE A 139 -2.86 -1.06 -21.41
CA ILE A 139 -3.55 -2.12 -20.67
C ILE A 139 -2.72 -3.40 -20.75
N GLU A 140 -2.28 -3.89 -19.59
CA GLU A 140 -1.49 -5.12 -19.45
C GLU A 140 -2.26 -6.35 -19.94
N SER A 141 -1.59 -7.29 -20.60
CA SER A 141 -2.22 -8.54 -21.00
C SER A 141 -2.55 -9.40 -19.76
N GLU A 142 -3.58 -10.25 -19.86
CA GLU A 142 -3.88 -11.21 -18.79
C GLU A 142 -2.69 -12.15 -18.49
N ASN A 143 -1.88 -12.48 -19.50
CA ASN A 143 -0.69 -13.30 -19.34
C ASN A 143 0.40 -12.59 -18.53
N ASP A 144 0.62 -11.29 -18.76
CA ASP A 144 1.61 -10.52 -17.99
C ASP A 144 1.19 -10.36 -16.54
N ILE A 145 -0.10 -10.08 -16.31
CA ILE A 145 -0.68 -10.01 -14.96
C ILE A 145 -0.54 -11.38 -14.27
N ALA A 146 -0.86 -12.48 -14.96
CA ALA A 146 -0.75 -13.82 -14.41
C ALA A 146 0.69 -14.17 -14.02
N LYS A 147 1.68 -13.90 -14.88
CA LYS A 147 3.10 -14.11 -14.58
C LYS A 147 3.53 -13.33 -13.34
N LEU A 148 3.14 -12.07 -13.23
CA LEU A 148 3.51 -11.23 -12.08
C LEU A 148 2.85 -11.71 -10.78
N ILE A 149 1.58 -12.12 -10.83
CA ILE A 149 0.89 -12.72 -9.68
C ILE A 149 1.55 -14.05 -9.28
N THR A 150 1.94 -14.91 -10.23
CA THR A 150 2.68 -16.15 -9.93
C THR A 150 3.94 -15.86 -9.14
N ILE A 151 4.75 -14.90 -9.58
CA ILE A 151 5.96 -14.49 -8.85
C ILE A 151 5.62 -14.03 -7.42
N GLY A 152 4.56 -13.24 -7.26
CA GLY A 152 4.08 -12.82 -5.94
C GLY A 152 3.65 -13.98 -5.05
N VAL A 153 2.92 -14.95 -5.60
CA VAL A 153 2.47 -16.16 -4.87
C VAL A 153 3.66 -17.05 -4.49
N GLU A 154 4.62 -17.25 -5.39
CA GLU A 154 5.85 -17.99 -5.08
C GLU A 154 6.68 -17.30 -4.00
N ARG A 155 6.72 -15.97 -4.00
CA ARG A 155 7.49 -15.18 -3.03
C ARG A 155 6.85 -15.09 -1.66
N PHE A 156 5.53 -14.89 -1.60
CA PHE A 156 4.81 -14.54 -0.38
C PHE A 156 3.81 -15.63 0.07
N GLY A 157 3.62 -16.70 -0.69
CA GLY A 157 2.74 -17.81 -0.34
C GLY A 157 1.34 -17.36 0.09
N ASN A 158 0.86 -17.89 1.21
CA ASN A 158 -0.43 -17.52 1.80
C ASN A 158 -0.45 -16.11 2.44
N ARG A 159 0.69 -15.40 2.47
CA ARG A 159 0.76 -14.01 2.93
C ARG A 159 0.35 -13.02 1.84
N LEU A 160 0.29 -13.41 0.57
CA LEU A 160 -0.36 -12.62 -0.48
C LEU A 160 -1.87 -12.89 -0.43
N ILE A 161 -2.64 -11.90 0.02
CA ILE A 161 -4.09 -12.07 0.22
C ILE A 161 -4.95 -11.34 -0.81
N MET A 162 -4.37 -10.34 -1.48
CA MET A 162 -5.09 -9.46 -2.40
C MET A 162 -4.19 -9.08 -3.57
N VAL A 163 -4.80 -8.98 -4.74
CA VAL A 163 -4.20 -8.39 -5.94
C VAL A 163 -5.01 -7.16 -6.33
N LYS A 164 -4.30 -6.12 -6.77
CA LYS A 164 -4.87 -4.79 -7.03
C LYS A 164 -4.00 -4.04 -8.06
N PRO A 165 -4.39 -2.84 -8.49
CA PRO A 165 -3.48 -1.92 -9.15
C PRO A 165 -2.35 -1.45 -8.23
N ASP A 166 -1.26 -0.94 -8.80
CA ASP A 166 -0.15 -0.37 -8.03
C ASP A 166 -0.63 0.77 -7.12
N CYS A 167 -1.47 1.68 -7.62
CA CYS A 167 -2.06 2.80 -6.87
C CYS A 167 -3.46 3.15 -7.43
N GLY A 168 -4.07 4.26 -6.98
CA GLY A 168 -5.30 4.79 -7.57
C GLY A 168 -5.11 5.26 -9.02
N PHE A 169 -6.12 5.07 -9.88
CA PHE A 169 -6.05 5.41 -11.31
C PHE A 169 -6.21 6.89 -11.65
N ARG A 170 -6.26 7.80 -10.66
CA ARG A 170 -6.43 9.24 -10.92
C ARG A 170 -5.37 9.80 -11.86
N GLY A 171 -4.15 9.25 -11.83
CA GLY A 171 -3.05 9.64 -12.72
C GLY A 171 -3.35 9.43 -14.20
N LEU A 172 -4.24 8.50 -14.56
CA LEU A 172 -4.59 8.22 -15.96
C LEU A 172 -5.31 9.40 -16.65
N LEU A 173 -5.95 10.29 -15.88
CA LEU A 173 -6.60 11.49 -16.42
C LEU A 173 -5.62 12.36 -17.23
N GLY A 174 -4.33 12.36 -16.89
CA GLY A 174 -3.32 13.14 -17.61
C GLY A 174 -2.99 12.64 -19.02
N TYR A 175 -3.46 11.45 -19.40
CA TYR A 175 -3.14 10.81 -20.69
C TYR A 175 -4.23 10.99 -21.75
N PHE A 176 -5.41 11.49 -21.39
CA PHE A 176 -6.56 11.54 -22.28
C PHE A 176 -7.21 12.93 -22.29
N LYS A 177 -7.78 13.31 -23.44
CA LYS A 177 -8.56 14.55 -23.55
C LYS A 177 -9.93 14.42 -22.90
N ASN A 178 -10.54 13.24 -23.00
CA ASN A 178 -11.83 12.92 -22.40
C ASN A 178 -11.62 12.06 -21.14
N PRO A 179 -12.09 12.49 -19.95
CA PRO A 179 -12.03 11.69 -18.72
C PRO A 179 -12.67 10.30 -18.84
N GLU A 180 -13.65 10.12 -19.74
CA GLU A 180 -14.27 8.81 -19.99
C GLU A 180 -13.29 7.79 -20.55
N ASP A 181 -12.27 8.21 -21.31
CA ASP A 181 -11.24 7.30 -21.81
C ASP A 181 -10.39 6.76 -20.66
N ALA A 182 -9.99 7.62 -19.73
CA ALA A 182 -9.27 7.21 -18.52
C ALA A 182 -10.11 6.24 -17.67
N TYR A 183 -11.41 6.50 -17.56
CA TYR A 183 -12.35 5.60 -16.88
C TYR A 183 -12.43 4.24 -17.59
N ARG A 184 -12.62 4.22 -18.92
CA ARG A 184 -12.65 2.97 -19.72
C ARG A 184 -11.38 2.13 -19.53
N VAL A 185 -10.21 2.76 -19.58
CA VAL A 185 -8.91 2.09 -19.36
C VAL A 185 -8.81 1.54 -17.94
N SER A 186 -9.24 2.31 -16.94
CA SER A 186 -9.24 1.88 -15.54
C SER A 186 -10.12 0.63 -15.33
N ILE A 187 -11.33 0.63 -15.89
CA ILE A 187 -12.26 -0.50 -15.79
C ILE A 187 -11.71 -1.74 -16.50
N GLU A 188 -11.12 -1.57 -17.68
CA GLU A 188 -10.55 -2.71 -18.41
C GLU A 188 -9.34 -3.32 -17.70
N LYS A 189 -8.47 -2.49 -17.08
CA LYS A 189 -7.38 -2.98 -16.21
C LYS A 189 -7.94 -3.79 -15.03
N LEU A 190 -8.95 -3.26 -14.32
CA LEU A 190 -9.60 -3.97 -13.20
C LEU A 190 -10.24 -5.29 -13.65
N LYS A 191 -10.93 -5.29 -14.79
CA LYS A 191 -11.54 -6.49 -15.37
C LYS A 191 -10.51 -7.59 -15.60
N ARG A 192 -9.33 -7.25 -16.13
CA ARG A 192 -8.24 -8.22 -16.36
C ARG A 192 -7.66 -8.76 -15.05
N ILE A 193 -7.46 -7.92 -14.04
CA ILE A 193 -7.05 -8.38 -12.69
C ILE A 193 -8.05 -9.42 -12.17
N VAL A 194 -9.35 -9.11 -12.22
CA VAL A 194 -10.41 -9.99 -11.72
C VAL A 194 -10.46 -11.30 -12.52
N ASN A 195 -10.34 -11.25 -13.85
CA ASN A 195 -10.31 -12.44 -14.69
C ASN A 195 -9.16 -13.37 -14.33
N VAL A 196 -7.96 -12.82 -14.17
CA VAL A 196 -6.76 -13.59 -13.79
C VAL A 196 -6.91 -14.14 -12.37
N ALA A 197 -7.31 -13.33 -11.39
CA ALA A 197 -7.51 -13.76 -10.01
C ALA A 197 -8.53 -14.91 -9.89
N LYS A 198 -9.61 -14.88 -10.68
CA LYS A 198 -10.58 -15.98 -10.75
C LYS A 198 -9.97 -17.28 -11.28
N LYS A 199 -9.06 -17.21 -12.26
CA LYS A 199 -8.35 -18.40 -12.79
C LYS A 199 -7.45 -19.01 -11.72
N PHE A 200 -6.71 -18.19 -10.97
CA PHE A 200 -5.90 -18.67 -9.84
C PHE A 200 -6.74 -19.38 -8.78
N ARG A 201 -7.85 -18.78 -8.33
CA ARG A 201 -8.74 -19.39 -7.32
C ARG A 201 -9.30 -20.75 -7.76
N LYS A 202 -9.64 -20.91 -9.04
CA LYS A 202 -10.15 -22.19 -9.57
C LYS A 202 -9.09 -23.30 -9.62
N ASN A 203 -7.82 -22.94 -9.76
CA ASN A 203 -6.71 -23.90 -9.84
C ASN A 203 -6.12 -24.26 -8.47
N SER A 204 -6.53 -23.55 -7.41
CA SER A 204 -6.10 -23.78 -6.01
C SER A 204 -7.19 -24.44 -5.15
N LEU A 205 -8.33 -24.79 -5.75
CA LEU A 205 -9.43 -25.58 -5.18
C LEU A 205 -9.48 -26.94 -5.89
#